data_AF-A0A7W0LRZ6-F1
#
_entry.id   AF-A0A7W0LRZ6-F1
#
_cell.length_a   1.000
_cell.length_b   1.000
_cell.length_c   1.000
_cell.angle_alpha   90.00
_cell.angle_beta   90.00
_cell.angle_gamma   90.00
#
_symmetry.space_group_name_H-M   'P 1'
#
loop_
_entity.id
_entity.type
_entity.pdbx_description
1 polymer ?
#
loop_
_entity_poly.entity_id
_entity_poly.type
_entity_poly.pdbx_seq_one_letter_code
_entity_poly.pdbx_strand_id
1 'polypeptide(L)' 'MIVAARGSDGCVGFHLAADPIEPGRINVFEQWESVEAVESFRGSGPSAGQAAVIRDARVMQHDVVSSTLL' A
#
# COMPACT_ATOMS: atom_id res chain seq x y z
N MET A 1 -2.85 9.86 -1.57
CA MET A 1 -2.08 8.60 -1.47
C MET A 1 -2.06 7.83 -2.78
N ILE A 2 -3.20 7.37 -3.32
CA ILE A 2 -3.22 6.53 -4.55
C ILE A 2 -2.49 7.19 -5.74
N VAL A 3 -2.80 8.46 -6.05
CA VAL A 3 -2.14 9.19 -7.15
C VAL A 3 -0.64 9.34 -6.91
N ALA A 4 -0.22 9.60 -5.67
CA ALA A 4 1.19 9.75 -5.32
C ALA A 4 1.96 8.43 -5.46
N ALA A 5 1.39 7.32 -4.95
CA ALA A 5 1.97 5.99 -5.10
C ALA A 5 2.13 5.61 -6.57
N ARG A 6 1.06 5.77 -7.36
CA ARG A 6 1.08 5.45 -8.80
C ARG A 6 1.99 6.36 -9.64
N GLY A 7 2.37 7.52 -9.11
CA GLY A 7 3.34 8.41 -9.73
C GLY A 7 4.78 8.22 -9.23
N SER A 8 5.00 7.28 -8.31
CA SER A 8 6.32 6.97 -7.76
C SER A 8 7.03 5.92 -8.60
N ASP A 9 8.35 6.05 -8.72
CA ASP A 9 9.18 5.11 -9.45
C ASP A 9 9.03 3.68 -8.88
N GLY A 10 8.92 2.70 -9.77
CA GLY A 10 8.77 1.29 -9.40
C GLY A 10 7.38 0.87 -8.89
N CYS A 11 6.36 1.75 -8.90
CA CYS A 11 5.00 1.35 -8.58
C CYS A 11 4.37 0.56 -9.74
N VAL A 12 4.12 -0.74 -9.53
CA VAL A 12 3.40 -1.60 -10.50
C VAL A 12 1.89 -1.51 -10.29
N GLY A 13 1.45 -1.47 -9.04
CA GLY A 13 0.03 -1.40 -8.70
C GLY A 13 -0.19 -0.83 -7.30
N PHE A 14 -1.20 0.00 -7.14
CA PHE A 14 -1.61 0.51 -5.82
C PHE A 14 -3.14 0.65 -5.78
N HIS A 15 -3.75 -0.01 -4.80
CA HIS A 15 -5.18 -0.08 -4.61
C HIS A 15 -5.49 0.14 -3.13
N LEU A 16 -6.46 1.02 -2.88
CA LEU A 16 -7.03 1.23 -1.55
C LEU A 16 -8.53 1.10 -1.69
N ALA A 17 -9.12 0.22 -0.89
CA ALA A 17 -10.54 -0.04 -0.91
C ALA A 17 -11.07 -0.18 0.51
N ALA A 18 -12.31 0.26 0.72
CA ALA A 18 -13.05 -0.11 1.92
C ALA A 18 -13.34 -1.61 1.89
N ASP A 19 -13.31 -2.25 3.06
CA ASP A 19 -13.77 -3.62 3.18
C ASP A 19 -15.30 -3.67 3.02
N PRO A 20 -15.84 -4.51 2.12
CA PRO A 20 -17.28 -4.57 1.90
C PRO A 20 -18.04 -5.32 3.01
N ILE A 21 -17.33 -6.05 3.88
CA ILE A 21 -17.91 -6.89 4.94
C ILE A 21 -17.65 -6.29 6.32
N GLU A 22 -16.44 -5.78 6.57
CA GLU A 22 -16.02 -5.24 7.87
C GLU A 22 -16.03 -3.70 7.90
N PRO A 23 -17.07 -3.06 8.50
CA PRO A 23 -17.16 -1.61 8.52
C PRO A 23 -15.96 -0.97 9.24
N GLY A 24 -15.40 0.08 8.63
CA GLY A 24 -14.25 0.80 9.18
C GLY A 24 -12.89 0.15 8.90
N ARG A 25 -12.84 -1.01 8.22
CA ARG A 25 -11.60 -1.55 7.67
C ARG A 25 -11.35 -1.00 6.27
N ILE A 26 -10.09 -0.69 6.00
CA ILE A 26 -9.57 -0.45 4.66
C ILE A 26 -8.52 -1.51 4.33
N ASN A 27 -8.50 -1.95 3.09
CA ASN A 27 -7.48 -2.83 2.55
C ASN A 27 -6.59 -2.02 1.59
N VAL A 28 -5.27 -2.17 1.76
CA VAL A 28 -4.28 -1.60 0.86
C VAL A 28 -3.55 -2.76 0.19
N PHE A 29 -3.63 -2.83 -1.13
CA PHE A 29 -2.81 -3.73 -1.92
C PHE A 29 -1.84 -2.89 -2.75
N GLU A 30 -0.57 -3.24 -2.66
CA GLU A 30 0.49 -2.58 -3.39
C GLU A 30 1.45 -3.60 -4.00
N GLN A 31 1.91 -3.31 -5.20
CA GLN A 31 2.90 -4.09 -5.93
C GLN A 31 3.97 -3.13 -6.43
N TRP A 32 5.22 -3.49 -6.16
CA TRP A 32 6.39 -2.68 -6.44
C TRP A 32 7.45 -3.52 -7.14
N GLU A 33 8.25 -2.88 -7.98
CA GLU A 33 9.35 -3.54 -8.71
C GLU A 33 10.46 -4.03 -7.77
N SER A 34 10.64 -3.37 -6.62
CA SER A 34 11.62 -3.77 -5.60
C SER A 34 11.25 -3.32 -4.19
N VAL A 35 11.94 -3.87 -3.19
CA VAL A 35 11.81 -3.47 -1.79
C VAL A 35 12.27 -2.02 -1.58
N GLU A 36 13.31 -1.58 -2.28
CA GLU A 36 13.81 -0.21 -2.19
C GLU A 36 12.79 0.82 -2.69
N ALA A 37 12.05 0.48 -3.76
CA ALA A 37 11.02 1.35 -4.32
C ALA A 37 9.88 1.61 -3.32
N VAL A 38 9.36 0.54 -2.69
CA VAL A 38 8.29 0.68 -1.68
C VAL A 38 8.76 1.44 -0.44
N GLU A 39 9.98 1.18 0.04
CA GLU A 39 10.49 1.86 1.24
C GLU A 39 10.77 3.35 0.99
N SER A 40 11.26 3.71 -0.20
CA SER A 40 11.40 5.11 -0.62
C SER A 40 10.07 5.86 -0.57
N PHE A 41 8.98 5.24 -1.04
CA PHE A 41 7.63 5.81 -0.97
C PHE A 41 7.12 5.93 0.47
N ARG A 42 7.26 4.86 1.27
CA ARG A 42 6.77 4.78 2.67
C ARG A 42 7.47 5.73 3.63
N GLY A 43 8.69 6.19 3.32
CA GLY A 43 9.40 7.20 4.12
C GLY A 43 8.60 8.49 4.35
N SER A 44 7.57 8.74 3.55
CA SER A 44 6.65 9.88 3.63
C SER A 44 5.33 9.58 4.36
N GLY A 45 5.30 8.59 5.26
CA GLY A 45 4.12 7.98 5.91
C GLY A 45 2.96 8.90 6.34
N PRO A 46 1.81 8.34 6.73
CA PRO A 46 0.57 9.09 6.96
C PRO A 46 0.78 10.23 7.97
N SER A 47 0.12 11.37 7.72
CA SER A 47 0.18 12.51 8.61
C SER A 47 -0.21 12.12 10.05
N ALA A 48 0.33 12.82 11.05
CA ALA A 48 0.06 12.53 12.46
C ALA A 48 -1.45 12.51 12.80
N GLY A 49 -2.25 13.35 12.14
CA GLY A 49 -3.70 13.36 12.30
C GLY A 49 -4.39 12.11 11.76
N GLN A 50 -3.91 11.55 10.63
CA GLN A 50 -4.42 10.28 10.11
C GLN A 50 -3.99 9.09 10.97
N ALA A 51 -2.77 9.10 11.49
CA ALA A 51 -2.30 8.04 12.39
C ALA A 51 -3.14 7.96 13.67
N ALA A 52 -3.60 9.11 14.20
CA ALA A 52 -4.37 9.18 15.44
C ALA A 52 -5.75 8.50 15.39
N VAL A 53 -6.32 8.28 14.20
CA VAL A 53 -7.65 7.64 14.05
C VAL A 53 -7.55 6.14 13.73
N ILE A 54 -6.36 5.64 13.39
CA ILE A 54 -6.12 4.22 13.10
C ILE A 54 -6.11 3.46 14.43
N ARG A 55 -7.00 2.46 14.56
CA ARG A 55 -7.14 1.65 15.78
C ARG A 55 -6.21 0.44 15.81
N ASP A 56 -5.99 -0.17 14.65
CA ASP A 56 -5.07 -1.29 14.43
C ASP A 56 -4.56 -1.23 12.99
N ALA A 57 -3.36 -1.73 12.76
CA ALA A 57 -2.76 -1.86 11.43
C ALA A 57 -1.91 -3.13 11.36
N ARG A 58 -2.07 -3.89 10.28
CA ARG A 58 -1.28 -5.09 10.01
C ARG A 58 -0.74 -5.01 8.60
N VAL A 59 0.56 -5.26 8.46
CA VAL A 59 1.26 -5.22 7.19
C VAL A 59 1.95 -6.57 6.99
N MET A 60 1.80 -7.13 5.81
CA MET A 60 2.54 -8.31 5.35
C MET A 60 3.17 -7.97 4.00
N GLN A 61 4.44 -8.32 3.84
CA GLN A 61 5.19 -8.13 2.62
C GLN A 61 5.62 -9.49 2.09
N HIS A 62 5.53 -9.66 0.77
CA HIS A 62 5.84 -10.90 0.08
C HIS A 62 6.72 -10.60 -1.13
N ASP A 63 7.77 -11.40 -1.30
CA ASP A 63 8.55 -11.40 -2.54
C ASP A 63 7.84 -12.27 -3.57
N VAL A 64 7.52 -11.67 -4.71
CA VAL A 64 6.83 -12.36 -5.80
C VAL A 64 7.88 -12.97 -6.73
N VAL A 65 8.07 -14.29 -6.62
CA VAL A 65 9.08 -15.03 -7.41
C VAL A 65 8.64 -15.33 -8.84
N SER A 66 7.34 -15.23 -9.14
CA SER A 66 6.77 -15.44 -10.47
C SER A 66 5.42 -14.75 -10.60
N SER A 67 5.09 -14.28 -11.80
CA SER A 67 3.79 -13.74 -12.16
C SER A 67 3.53 -14.00 -13.64
N THR A 68 2.28 -14.31 -13.97
CA THR A 68 1.84 -14.51 -15.35
C THR A 68 0.77 -13.48 -15.68
N LEU A 69 0.98 -12.72 -16.74
CA LEU A 69 -0.06 -11.89 -17.34
C LEU A 69 -0.83 -12.76 -18.34
N LEU A 70 -2.16 -12.77 -18.19
CA LEU A 70 -3.09 -13.49 -19.08
C LEU A 70 -3.67 -12.54 -20.13
#